data_AF-A0A6A7BIJ4-F1
#
_entry.id   AF-A0A6A7BIJ4-F1
#
_cell.length_a   1.000
_cell.length_b   1.000
_cell.length_c   1.000
_cell.angle_alpha   90.00
_cell.angle_beta   90.00
_cell.angle_gamma   90.00
#
_symmetry.space_group_name_H-M   'P 1'
#
loop_
_entity.id
_entity.type
_entity.pdbx_description
1 polymer ?
#
loop_
_entity_poly.entity_id
_entity_poly.type
_entity_poly.pdbx_seq_one_letter_code
_entity_poly.pdbx_strand_id
1 'polypeptide(L)'
;MMSATHTHQKLSRRHPLQRFDSPSKGFSGALHVAGLISFYHSFKFLADNPNIFNESFGWHLQFLTIIGITLCTACFTCGFVADVTSSSNFFALKNYLALVAAPIEIVISILYWGLRAIDDGLVIPPDMPMPPLLYDLGFHLVPAVVLTLDNLLLSPPWPSVPANPQAPTIMLATSTAIAFAYWYWIELCYSYNGFYPYPIFGILTTVQRVGLFALSGATMWAVGGALRVAYAYINGFETVEGLEKFKRARRMAVEGKWK
;
A
#
# COMPACT_ATOMS: atom_id res chain seq x y z
N MET A 1 23.04 -38.13 8.14
CA MET A 1 21.58 -38.09 7.88
C MET A 1 20.97 -36.97 8.72
N MET A 2 20.66 -35.82 8.10
CA MET A 2 19.94 -34.74 8.78
C MET A 2 18.48 -35.16 8.92
N SER A 3 17.99 -35.27 10.15
CA SER A 3 16.62 -35.68 10.44
C SER A 3 15.61 -34.73 9.78
N ALA A 4 14.57 -35.29 9.15
CA ALA A 4 13.47 -34.58 8.50
C ALA A 4 12.77 -33.54 9.41
N THR A 5 12.95 -33.67 10.73
CA THR A 5 12.49 -32.73 11.76
C THR A 5 13.13 -31.35 11.66
N HIS A 6 14.38 -31.23 11.17
CA HIS A 6 15.05 -29.93 11.03
C HIS A 6 14.64 -29.15 9.78
N THR A 7 14.19 -29.84 8.73
CA THR A 7 13.76 -29.19 7.47
C THR A 7 12.40 -28.49 7.64
N HIS A 8 11.50 -29.07 8.46
CA HIS A 8 10.21 -28.46 8.79
C HIS A 8 10.34 -27.19 9.67
N GLN A 9 11.42 -27.07 10.44
CA GLN A 9 11.66 -25.92 11.32
C GLN A 9 12.06 -24.63 10.58
N LYS A 10 12.50 -24.73 9.31
CA LYS A 10 12.98 -23.57 8.53
C LYS A 10 11.89 -22.84 7.75
N LEU A 11 10.75 -23.47 7.49
CA LEU A 11 9.67 -22.91 6.65
C LEU A 11 8.56 -22.20 7.44
N SER A 12 8.55 -22.30 8.77
CA SER A 12 7.43 -21.88 9.62
C SER A 12 7.79 -20.79 10.64
N ARG A 13 8.97 -20.17 10.58
CA ARG A 13 9.34 -19.15 11.56
C ARG A 13 8.95 -17.77 11.07
N ARG A 14 7.81 -17.29 11.59
CA ARG A 14 7.48 -15.86 11.70
C ARG A 14 8.74 -15.03 11.90
N HIS A 15 8.86 -13.94 11.14
CA HIS A 15 9.94 -12.98 11.32
C HIS A 15 9.88 -12.41 12.75
N PRO A 16 11.01 -12.33 13.50
CA PRO A 16 11.00 -11.93 14.90
C PRO A 16 10.34 -10.57 15.20
N LEU A 17 10.34 -9.67 14.21
CA LEU A 17 9.72 -8.33 14.30
C LEU A 17 8.23 -8.28 13.94
N GLN A 18 7.65 -9.31 13.31
CA GLN A 18 6.20 -9.33 13.11
C GLN A 18 5.52 -9.40 14.48
N ARG A 19 4.39 -8.70 14.69
CA ARG A 19 3.68 -8.69 15.98
C ARG A 19 2.66 -9.82 16.11
N PHE A 20 2.02 -10.17 15.01
CA PHE A 20 1.14 -11.33 14.94
C PHE A 20 1.65 -12.33 13.91
N ASP A 21 1.14 -13.56 14.00
CA ASP A 21 1.48 -14.61 13.08
C ASP A 21 0.90 -14.31 11.70
N SER A 22 1.78 -14.19 10.72
CA SER A 22 1.43 -13.97 9.32
C SER A 22 2.51 -14.62 8.43
N PRO A 23 2.13 -15.42 7.42
CA PRO A 23 0.76 -15.78 7.08
C PRO A 23 0.11 -16.69 8.14
N SER A 24 -1.19 -16.51 8.41
CA SER A 24 -1.97 -17.37 9.31
C SER A 24 -3.48 -17.29 9.07
N LYS A 25 -4.21 -18.39 9.34
CA LYS A 25 -5.69 -18.44 9.29
C LYS A 25 -6.38 -17.69 10.45
N GLY A 26 -5.60 -17.14 11.39
CA GLY A 26 -6.09 -16.39 12.54
C GLY A 26 -6.34 -14.92 12.20
N PHE A 27 -5.74 -14.02 12.97
CA PHE A 27 -5.91 -12.57 12.79
C PHE A 27 -5.50 -12.08 11.39
N SER A 28 -4.41 -12.63 10.82
CA SER A 28 -3.96 -12.27 9.46
C SER A 28 -5.03 -12.56 8.41
N GLY A 29 -5.51 -13.81 8.36
CA GLY A 29 -6.58 -14.22 7.45
C GLY A 29 -7.86 -13.43 7.64
N ALA A 30 -8.25 -13.15 8.88
CA ALA A 30 -9.44 -12.35 9.18
C ALA A 30 -9.33 -10.91 8.64
N LEU A 31 -8.16 -10.26 8.82
CA LEU A 31 -7.92 -8.91 8.28
C LEU A 31 -7.97 -8.91 6.74
N HIS A 32 -7.33 -9.87 6.09
CA HIS A 32 -7.33 -9.95 4.63
C HIS A 32 -8.74 -10.22 4.07
N VAL A 33 -9.52 -11.10 4.69
CA VAL A 33 -10.91 -11.37 4.27
C VAL A 33 -11.79 -10.12 4.47
N ALA A 34 -11.68 -9.45 5.62
CA ALA A 34 -12.46 -8.23 5.89
C ALA A 34 -12.14 -7.12 4.88
N GLY A 35 -10.86 -6.92 4.56
CA GLY A 35 -10.44 -5.99 3.52
C GLY A 35 -11.00 -6.36 2.14
N LEU A 36 -10.90 -7.63 1.73
CA LEU A 36 -11.45 -8.10 0.44
C LEU A 36 -12.96 -7.93 0.34
N ILE A 37 -13.72 -8.16 1.42
CA ILE A 37 -15.15 -7.89 1.45
C ILE A 37 -15.42 -6.39 1.24
N SER A 38 -14.68 -5.52 1.93
CA SER A 38 -14.80 -4.06 1.74
C SER A 38 -14.50 -3.66 0.30
N PHE A 39 -13.41 -4.14 -0.28
CA PHE A 39 -13.00 -3.80 -1.65
C PHE A 39 -14.00 -4.32 -2.68
N TYR A 40 -14.55 -5.52 -2.46
CA TYR A 40 -15.64 -6.05 -3.28
C TYR A 40 -16.86 -5.12 -3.26
N HIS A 41 -17.26 -4.61 -2.09
CA HIS A 41 -18.37 -3.66 -2.01
C HIS A 41 -18.09 -2.35 -2.73
N SER A 42 -16.84 -1.86 -2.71
CA SER A 42 -16.41 -0.70 -3.51
C SER A 42 -16.58 -0.95 -5.01
N PHE A 43 -16.08 -2.08 -5.53
CA PHE A 43 -16.26 -2.42 -6.95
C PHE A 43 -17.72 -2.69 -7.33
N LYS A 44 -18.47 -3.37 -6.46
CA LYS A 44 -19.89 -3.63 -6.65
C LYS A 44 -20.67 -2.32 -6.73
N PHE A 45 -20.35 -1.33 -5.91
CA PHE A 45 -20.98 -0.02 -5.97
C PHE A 45 -20.81 0.63 -7.35
N LEU A 46 -19.62 0.56 -7.97
CA LEU A 46 -19.39 1.10 -9.32
C LEU A 46 -20.21 0.37 -10.39
N ALA A 47 -20.43 -0.94 -10.23
CA ALA A 47 -21.23 -1.74 -11.14
C ALA A 47 -22.73 -1.46 -10.98
N ASP A 48 -23.20 -1.31 -9.74
CA ASP A 48 -24.62 -1.09 -9.42
C ASP A 48 -25.07 0.36 -9.64
N ASN A 49 -24.14 1.32 -9.70
CA ASN A 49 -24.41 2.75 -9.87
C ASN A 49 -23.68 3.29 -11.11
N PRO A 50 -24.12 2.90 -12.32
CA PRO A 50 -23.46 3.33 -13.55
C PRO A 50 -23.57 4.84 -13.75
N ASN A 51 -22.50 5.43 -14.29
CA ASN A 51 -22.41 6.84 -14.64
C ASN A 51 -21.59 7.01 -15.92
N ILE A 52 -21.26 8.26 -16.29
CA ILE A 52 -20.52 8.57 -17.52
C ILE A 52 -19.20 7.81 -17.67
N PHE A 53 -18.55 7.43 -16.56
CA PHE A 53 -17.27 6.71 -16.59
C PHE A 53 -17.43 5.25 -17.03
N ASN A 54 -18.61 4.65 -16.91
CA ASN A 54 -18.85 3.28 -17.36
C ASN A 54 -18.66 3.12 -18.88
N GLU A 55 -18.88 4.19 -19.65
CA GLU A 55 -18.76 4.22 -21.11
C GLU A 55 -17.51 4.96 -21.59
N SER A 56 -16.69 5.46 -20.66
CA SER A 56 -15.50 6.27 -20.95
C SER A 56 -14.25 5.43 -21.19
N PHE A 57 -13.31 5.97 -21.97
CA PHE A 57 -11.96 5.40 -22.08
C PHE A 57 -11.28 5.34 -20.71
N GLY A 58 -10.70 4.19 -20.40
CA GLY A 58 -10.10 3.93 -19.08
C GLY A 58 -11.11 3.51 -18.00
N TRP A 59 -12.42 3.46 -18.31
CA TRP A 59 -13.48 3.08 -17.37
C TRP A 59 -13.34 3.86 -16.04
N HIS A 60 -13.66 3.23 -14.91
CA HIS A 60 -13.40 3.78 -13.57
C HIS A 60 -11.91 3.77 -13.17
N LEU A 61 -11.02 3.16 -13.96
CA LEU A 61 -9.56 3.19 -13.69
C LEU A 61 -8.94 4.56 -13.97
N GLN A 62 -9.72 5.56 -14.38
CA GLN A 62 -9.30 6.96 -14.40
C GLN A 62 -9.08 7.53 -12.99
N PHE A 63 -9.79 7.00 -12.00
CA PHE A 63 -9.71 7.42 -10.61
C PHE A 63 -8.52 6.75 -9.91
N LEU A 64 -7.65 7.56 -9.29
CA LEU A 64 -6.55 7.04 -8.46
C LEU A 64 -7.05 6.10 -7.36
N THR A 65 -8.21 6.42 -6.78
CA THR A 65 -8.88 5.60 -5.76
C THR A 65 -9.17 4.19 -6.27
N ILE A 66 -9.64 4.04 -7.52
CA ILE A 66 -9.99 2.72 -8.06
C ILE A 66 -8.75 1.94 -8.48
N ILE A 67 -7.72 2.62 -9.00
CA ILE A 67 -6.39 2.02 -9.21
C ILE A 67 -5.82 1.51 -7.87
N GLY A 68 -5.89 2.34 -6.83
CA GLY A 68 -5.47 2.02 -5.48
C GLY A 68 -6.19 0.77 -4.95
N ILE A 69 -7.53 0.77 -4.94
CA ILE A 69 -8.32 -0.37 -4.46
C ILE A 69 -8.04 -1.64 -5.27
N THR A 70 -7.75 -1.53 -6.57
CA THR A 70 -7.31 -2.66 -7.40
C THR A 70 -6.00 -3.25 -6.90
N LEU A 71 -5.02 -2.39 -6.60
CA LEU A 71 -3.74 -2.81 -6.02
C LEU A 71 -3.90 -3.38 -4.61
N CYS A 72 -4.75 -2.79 -3.78
CA CYS A 72 -5.11 -3.29 -2.46
C CYS A 72 -5.73 -4.69 -2.53
N THR A 73 -6.63 -4.90 -3.49
CA THR A 73 -7.30 -6.17 -3.73
C THR A 73 -6.28 -7.23 -4.14
N ALA A 74 -5.36 -6.91 -5.06
CA ALA A 74 -4.27 -7.82 -5.43
C ALA A 74 -3.38 -8.15 -4.22
N CYS A 75 -3.01 -7.15 -3.42
CA CYS A 75 -2.21 -7.30 -2.20
C CYS A 75 -2.89 -8.23 -1.20
N PHE A 76 -4.16 -7.95 -0.85
CA PHE A 76 -4.92 -8.72 0.13
C PHE A 76 -5.30 -10.11 -0.39
N THR A 77 -5.49 -10.28 -1.70
CA THR A 77 -5.68 -11.61 -2.30
C THR A 77 -4.42 -12.45 -2.14
N CYS A 78 -3.24 -11.89 -2.43
CA CYS A 78 -1.98 -12.59 -2.19
C CYS A 78 -1.79 -12.91 -0.70
N GLY A 79 -2.15 -11.98 0.20
CA GLY A 79 -2.14 -12.21 1.65
C GLY A 79 -3.04 -13.36 2.09
N PHE A 80 -4.29 -13.35 1.66
CA PHE A 80 -5.26 -14.39 1.96
C PHE A 80 -4.85 -15.76 1.41
N VAL A 81 -4.37 -15.83 0.17
CA VAL A 81 -3.86 -17.09 -0.40
C VAL A 81 -2.68 -17.59 0.43
N ALA A 82 -1.77 -16.70 0.86
CA ALA A 82 -0.68 -17.07 1.75
C ALA A 82 -1.19 -17.59 3.11
N ASP A 83 -2.20 -16.96 3.71
CA ASP A 83 -2.78 -17.39 4.99
C ASP A 83 -3.40 -18.77 4.95
N VAL A 84 -4.08 -19.12 3.85
CA VAL A 84 -4.75 -20.41 3.69
C VAL A 84 -3.76 -21.52 3.33
N THR A 85 -2.77 -21.21 2.49
CA THR A 85 -1.84 -22.20 1.91
C THR A 85 -0.47 -22.25 2.59
N SER A 86 -0.17 -21.31 3.49
CA SER A 86 1.17 -21.08 4.05
C SER A 86 2.25 -20.83 2.99
N SER A 87 1.88 -20.30 1.82
CA SER A 87 2.81 -20.05 0.71
C SER A 87 3.72 -18.85 0.95
N SER A 88 5.02 -19.08 1.01
CA SER A 88 6.04 -18.03 1.12
C SER A 88 6.08 -17.10 -0.09
N ASN A 89 5.74 -17.61 -1.28
CA ASN A 89 5.79 -16.83 -2.51
C ASN A 89 4.65 -15.80 -2.56
N PHE A 90 3.43 -16.23 -2.23
CA PHE A 90 2.29 -15.30 -2.13
C PHE A 90 2.48 -14.31 -0.99
N PHE A 91 3.08 -14.74 0.13
CA PHE A 91 3.41 -13.83 1.21
C PHE A 91 4.45 -12.78 0.78
N ALA A 92 5.51 -13.19 0.08
CA ALA A 92 6.50 -12.26 -0.47
C ALA A 92 5.86 -11.28 -1.46
N LEU A 93 5.03 -11.78 -2.39
CA LEU A 93 4.35 -10.94 -3.38
C LEU A 93 3.43 -9.91 -2.71
N LYS A 94 2.62 -10.33 -1.73
CA LYS A 94 1.82 -9.43 -0.89
C LYS A 94 2.67 -8.31 -0.30
N ASN A 95 3.80 -8.64 0.31
CA ASN A 95 4.67 -7.65 0.95
C ASN A 95 5.35 -6.72 -0.06
N TYR A 96 5.62 -7.16 -1.31
CA TYR A 96 6.08 -6.27 -2.38
C TYR A 96 4.99 -5.34 -2.89
N LEU A 97 3.75 -5.84 -3.05
CA LEU A 97 2.60 -5.01 -3.45
C LEU A 97 2.29 -3.95 -2.39
N ALA A 98 2.36 -4.33 -1.11
CA ALA A 98 2.09 -3.46 0.04
C ALA A 98 2.99 -2.21 0.09
N LEU A 99 4.18 -2.25 -0.52
CA LEU A 99 5.09 -1.10 -0.60
C LEU A 99 4.55 0.08 -1.36
N VAL A 100 3.71 -0.22 -2.34
CA VAL A 100 3.08 0.77 -3.18
C VAL A 100 1.66 1.00 -2.66
N ALA A 101 0.92 -0.09 -2.37
CA ALA A 101 -0.46 -0.05 -1.94
C ALA A 101 -0.66 0.77 -0.65
N ALA A 102 0.15 0.56 0.38
CA ALA A 102 -0.09 1.26 1.64
C ALA A 102 0.20 2.76 1.56
N PRO A 103 1.35 3.21 1.01
CA PRO A 103 1.57 4.65 0.86
C PRO A 103 0.59 5.31 -0.10
N ILE A 104 0.21 4.66 -1.20
CA ILE A 104 -0.72 5.26 -2.17
C ILE A 104 -2.12 5.44 -1.56
N GLU A 105 -2.63 4.46 -0.81
CA GLU A 105 -3.95 4.58 -0.18
C GLU A 105 -4.01 5.62 0.93
N ILE A 106 -2.95 5.74 1.72
CA ILE A 106 -2.87 6.80 2.73
C ILE A 106 -2.85 8.17 2.05
N VAL A 107 -2.13 8.32 0.94
CA VAL A 107 -2.14 9.56 0.16
C VAL A 107 -3.51 9.83 -0.47
N ILE A 108 -4.17 8.83 -1.04
CA ILE A 108 -5.54 8.95 -1.56
C ILE A 108 -6.47 9.45 -0.45
N SER A 109 -6.37 8.87 0.76
CA SER A 109 -7.17 9.29 1.92
C SER A 109 -6.90 10.74 2.33
N ILE A 110 -5.63 11.12 2.47
CA ILE A 110 -5.22 12.48 2.83
C ILE A 110 -5.70 13.49 1.78
N LEU A 111 -5.48 13.22 0.50
CA LEU A 111 -5.86 14.11 -0.59
C LEU A 111 -7.38 14.23 -0.69
N TYR A 112 -8.10 13.11 -0.66
CA TYR A 112 -9.56 13.11 -0.80
C TYR A 112 -10.22 13.90 0.33
N TRP A 113 -9.96 13.53 1.59
CA TRP A 113 -10.57 14.21 2.74
C TRP A 113 -10.07 15.64 2.92
N GLY A 114 -8.79 15.90 2.59
CA GLY A 114 -8.23 17.24 2.62
C GLY A 114 -8.86 18.19 1.59
N LEU A 115 -9.07 17.73 0.36
CA LEU A 115 -9.75 18.51 -0.68
C LEU A 115 -11.24 18.69 -0.36
N ARG A 116 -11.93 17.63 0.08
CA ARG A 116 -13.33 17.71 0.52
C ARG A 116 -13.56 18.69 1.67
N ALA A 117 -12.62 18.77 2.60
CA ALA A 117 -12.70 19.73 3.72
C ALA A 117 -12.60 21.19 3.26
N ILE A 118 -12.03 21.45 2.07
CA ILE A 118 -11.93 22.78 1.47
C ILE A 118 -13.15 23.06 0.60
N ASP A 119 -13.40 22.18 -0.37
CA ASP A 119 -14.52 22.28 -1.31
C ASP A 119 -14.75 20.90 -1.97
N ASP A 120 -15.94 20.35 -1.75
CA ASP A 120 -16.39 19.08 -2.35
C ASP A 120 -16.30 19.10 -3.88
N GLY A 121 -16.51 20.27 -4.51
CA GLY A 121 -16.46 20.48 -5.96
C GLY A 121 -15.07 20.31 -6.56
N LEU A 122 -14.01 20.17 -5.76
CA LEU A 122 -12.67 19.86 -6.25
C LEU A 122 -12.52 18.39 -6.65
N VAL A 123 -13.31 17.50 -6.03
CA VAL A 123 -13.20 16.05 -6.21
C VAL A 123 -14.49 15.41 -6.71
N ILE A 124 -15.65 16.04 -6.51
CA ILE A 124 -16.94 15.51 -6.97
C ILE A 124 -17.45 16.40 -8.10
N PRO A 125 -17.57 15.86 -9.32
CA PRO A 125 -18.20 16.56 -10.43
C PRO A 125 -19.63 17.03 -10.09
N PRO A 126 -20.03 18.23 -10.55
CA PRO A 126 -21.31 18.85 -10.18
C PRO A 126 -22.53 18.01 -10.59
N ASP A 127 -22.38 17.18 -11.62
CA ASP A 127 -23.44 16.34 -12.17
C ASP A 127 -23.55 14.96 -11.49
N MET A 128 -22.73 14.70 -10.45
CA MET A 128 -22.78 13.44 -9.71
C MET A 128 -23.18 13.65 -8.25
N PRO A 129 -23.97 12.70 -7.70
CA PRO A 129 -24.31 12.75 -6.29
C PRO A 129 -23.09 12.44 -5.42
N MET A 130 -23.07 13.03 -4.24
CA MET A 130 -22.18 12.64 -3.16
C MET A 130 -22.36 11.14 -2.86
N PRO A 131 -21.27 10.34 -2.81
CA PRO A 131 -21.37 8.94 -2.39
C PRO A 131 -21.96 8.84 -0.98
N PRO A 132 -22.83 7.86 -0.69
CA PRO A 132 -23.26 7.62 0.69
C PRO A 132 -22.06 7.36 1.59
N LEU A 133 -22.08 7.91 2.81
CA LEU A 133 -20.92 7.94 3.72
C LEU A 133 -20.22 6.58 3.89
N LEU A 134 -20.98 5.48 3.98
CA LEU A 134 -20.40 4.15 4.13
C LEU A 134 -19.54 3.76 2.93
N TYR A 135 -20.01 4.03 1.71
CA TYR A 135 -19.22 3.79 0.50
C TYR A 135 -18.06 4.77 0.40
N ASP A 136 -18.27 6.02 0.79
CA ASP A 136 -17.21 7.02 0.79
C ASP A 136 -16.02 6.61 1.68
N LEU A 137 -16.32 6.14 2.90
CA LEU A 137 -15.33 5.54 3.80
C LEU A 137 -14.71 4.28 3.20
N GLY A 138 -15.49 3.43 2.53
CA GLY A 138 -15.02 2.23 1.86
C GLY A 138 -14.06 2.51 0.69
N PHE A 139 -14.25 3.63 -0.01
CA PHE A 139 -13.38 4.08 -1.07
C PHE A 139 -12.11 4.75 -0.54
N HIS A 140 -12.25 5.65 0.43
CA HIS A 140 -11.20 6.62 0.74
C HIS A 140 -10.57 6.47 2.14
N LEU A 141 -11.07 5.58 3.00
CA LEU A 141 -10.50 5.38 4.35
C LEU A 141 -10.13 3.94 4.64
N VAL A 142 -11.05 3.00 4.41
CA VAL A 142 -10.85 1.58 4.76
C VAL A 142 -9.57 1.00 4.15
N PRO A 143 -9.25 1.19 2.85
CA PRO A 143 -8.02 0.67 2.28
C PRO A 143 -6.76 1.18 2.99
N ALA A 144 -6.70 2.48 3.31
CA ALA A 144 -5.58 3.08 4.02
C ALA A 144 -5.41 2.48 5.43
N VAL A 145 -6.51 2.29 6.16
CA VAL A 145 -6.50 1.72 7.52
C VAL A 145 -6.05 0.27 7.51
N VAL A 146 -6.68 -0.58 6.69
CA VAL A 146 -6.41 -2.03 6.69
C VAL A 146 -5.00 -2.34 6.18
N LEU A 147 -4.50 -1.63 5.17
CA LEU A 147 -3.10 -1.76 4.74
C LEU A 147 -2.09 -1.23 5.75
N THR A 148 -2.43 -0.19 6.51
CA THR A 148 -1.57 0.30 7.60
C THR A 148 -1.47 -0.75 8.70
N LEU A 149 -2.61 -1.31 9.13
CA LEU A 149 -2.64 -2.39 10.12
C LEU A 149 -1.84 -3.61 9.65
N ASP A 150 -2.06 -4.03 8.40
CA ASP A 150 -1.32 -5.13 7.78
C ASP A 150 0.20 -4.86 7.79
N ASN A 151 0.63 -3.67 7.33
CA ASN A 151 2.04 -3.32 7.30
C ASN A 151 2.69 -3.28 8.68
N LEU A 152 2.01 -2.68 9.67
CA LEU A 152 2.58 -2.47 10.99
C LEU A 152 2.59 -3.75 11.84
N LEU A 153 1.59 -4.62 11.66
CA LEU A 153 1.35 -5.73 12.58
C LEU A 153 1.67 -7.11 11.97
N LEU A 154 1.49 -7.27 10.65
CA LEU A 154 1.54 -8.55 9.96
C LEU A 154 2.72 -8.66 8.99
N SER A 155 3.17 -7.58 8.37
CA SER A 155 4.30 -7.65 7.43
C SER A 155 5.64 -7.79 8.17
N PRO A 156 6.60 -8.58 7.64
CA PRO A 156 7.98 -8.47 8.08
C PRO A 156 8.49 -7.04 7.77
N PRO A 157 9.58 -6.60 8.42
CA PRO A 157 10.23 -5.39 7.97
C PRO A 157 10.55 -5.58 6.48
N TRP A 158 10.38 -4.51 5.72
CA TRP A 158 10.76 -4.52 4.31
C TRP A 158 12.16 -5.13 4.16
N PRO A 159 12.43 -6.03 3.17
CA PRO A 159 13.61 -6.90 3.17
C PRO A 159 14.86 -6.05 3.17
N SER A 160 15.35 -5.85 4.39
CA SER A 160 16.40 -4.92 4.68
C SER A 160 16.72 -5.05 6.16
N VAL A 161 17.10 -6.25 6.57
CA VAL A 161 18.04 -6.33 7.69
C VAL A 161 19.39 -6.66 7.08
N PRO A 162 20.34 -5.70 7.08
CA PRO A 162 20.20 -4.31 7.55
C PRO A 162 19.38 -3.43 6.61
N ALA A 163 18.82 -2.32 7.15
CA ALA A 163 18.02 -1.37 6.39
C ALA A 163 18.78 -0.96 5.12
N ASN A 164 18.17 -1.13 3.94
CA ASN A 164 18.83 -0.85 2.68
C ASN A 164 19.06 0.67 2.69
N PRO A 165 20.31 1.16 2.67
CA PRO A 165 20.59 2.58 2.73
C PRO A 165 19.96 3.33 1.54
N GLN A 166 19.65 2.63 0.45
CA GLN A 166 18.98 3.17 -0.73
C GLN A 166 17.45 3.19 -0.60
N ALA A 167 16.85 2.64 0.47
CA ALA A 167 15.40 2.55 0.60
C ALA A 167 14.69 3.92 0.48
N PRO A 168 15.17 5.01 1.12
CA PRO A 168 14.55 6.33 0.94
C PRO A 168 14.59 6.80 -0.53
N THR A 169 15.71 6.58 -1.22
CA THR A 169 15.89 6.98 -2.63
C THR A 169 15.02 6.14 -3.56
N ILE A 170 14.95 4.82 -3.35
CA ILE A 170 14.09 3.92 -4.12
C ILE A 170 12.63 4.35 -3.93
N MET A 171 12.20 4.62 -2.69
CA MET A 171 10.84 5.07 -2.41
C MET A 171 10.53 6.42 -3.05
N LEU A 172 11.47 7.36 -3.06
CA LEU A 172 11.30 8.66 -3.73
C LEU A 172 11.18 8.47 -5.25
N ALA A 173 12.05 7.66 -5.85
CA ALA A 173 12.01 7.38 -7.28
C ALA A 173 10.72 6.67 -7.68
N THR A 174 10.30 5.65 -6.93
CA THR A 174 9.07 4.90 -7.20
C THR A 174 7.82 5.75 -7.00
N SER A 175 7.72 6.53 -5.92
CA SER A 175 6.57 7.43 -5.70
C SER A 175 6.48 8.51 -6.76
N THR A 176 7.62 9.10 -7.16
CA THR A 176 7.66 10.07 -8.26
C THR A 176 7.25 9.43 -9.58
N ALA A 177 7.78 8.25 -9.91
CA ALA A 177 7.42 7.54 -11.13
C ALA A 177 5.91 7.19 -11.17
N ILE A 178 5.33 6.75 -10.06
CA ILE A 178 3.90 6.44 -9.96
C ILE A 178 3.05 7.71 -10.13
N ALA A 179 3.41 8.80 -9.47
CA ALA A 179 2.67 10.06 -9.57
C ALA A 179 2.62 10.56 -11.01
N PHE A 180 3.76 10.58 -11.71
CA PHE A 180 3.82 11.01 -13.11
C PHE A 180 3.23 9.98 -14.09
N ALA A 181 3.30 8.68 -13.80
CA ALA A 181 2.63 7.66 -14.58
C ALA A 181 1.09 7.81 -14.48
N TYR A 182 0.58 8.09 -13.29
CA TYR A 182 -0.84 8.40 -13.11
C TYR A 182 -1.22 9.72 -13.79
N TRP A 183 -0.38 10.75 -13.72
CA TRP A 183 -0.62 11.98 -14.46
C TRP A 183 -0.73 11.74 -15.97
N TYR A 184 0.24 11.00 -16.54
CA TYR A 184 0.19 10.63 -17.95
C TYR A 184 -1.10 9.86 -18.29
N TRP A 185 -1.49 8.91 -17.44
CA TRP A 185 -2.72 8.14 -17.61
C TRP A 185 -3.98 9.02 -17.61
N ILE A 186 -4.09 9.99 -16.70
CA ILE A 186 -5.26 10.88 -16.67
C ILE A 186 -5.34 11.79 -17.88
N GLU A 187 -4.20 12.29 -18.39
CA GLU A 187 -4.17 13.14 -19.58
C GLU A 187 -4.51 12.32 -20.82
N LEU A 188 -4.08 11.06 -20.88
CA LEU A 188 -4.51 10.14 -21.92
C LEU A 188 -6.03 9.94 -21.87
N CYS A 189 -6.61 9.67 -20.69
CA CYS A 189 -8.05 9.52 -20.56
C CYS A 189 -8.81 10.80 -20.94
N TYR A 190 -8.32 11.97 -20.51
CA TYR A 190 -8.85 13.27 -20.91
C TYR A 190 -8.84 13.46 -22.44
N SER A 191 -7.77 13.03 -23.12
CA SER A 191 -7.67 13.18 -24.58
C SER A 191 -8.73 12.39 -25.36
N TYR A 192 -9.27 11.30 -24.78
CA TYR A 192 -10.36 10.53 -25.37
C TYR A 192 -11.74 10.96 -24.88
N ASN A 193 -11.87 11.32 -23.60
CA ASN A 193 -13.16 11.54 -22.95
C ASN A 193 -13.59 13.02 -22.99
N GLY A 194 -12.63 13.95 -23.06
CA GLY A 194 -12.88 15.40 -23.01
C GLY A 194 -13.15 15.95 -21.60
N PHE A 195 -13.03 15.14 -20.56
CA PHE A 195 -13.20 15.54 -19.16
C PHE A 195 -12.27 14.77 -18.22
N TYR A 196 -12.02 15.33 -17.04
CA TYR A 196 -11.21 14.70 -15.99
C TYR A 196 -12.10 13.97 -14.97
N PRO A 197 -11.61 12.90 -14.33
CA PRO A 197 -12.34 12.21 -13.27
C PRO A 197 -12.55 13.08 -12.01
N TYR A 198 -11.62 14.01 -11.76
CA TYR A 198 -11.71 14.99 -10.67
C TYR A 198 -11.70 16.42 -11.24
N PRO A 199 -12.66 17.28 -10.86
CA PRO A 199 -12.76 18.64 -11.39
C PRO A 199 -11.52 19.51 -11.17
N ILE A 200 -10.78 19.31 -10.07
CA ILE A 200 -9.53 20.05 -9.78
C ILE A 200 -8.55 20.01 -10.96
N PHE A 201 -8.46 18.90 -11.70
CA PHE A 201 -7.58 18.83 -12.85
C PHE A 201 -8.02 19.79 -13.95
N GLY A 202 -9.31 19.96 -14.21
CA GLY A 202 -9.81 20.93 -15.18
C GLY A 202 -9.58 22.40 -14.77
N ILE A 203 -9.49 22.68 -13.47
CA ILE A 203 -9.29 24.03 -12.92
C ILE A 203 -7.81 24.44 -12.99
N LEU A 204 -6.90 23.51 -12.76
CA LEU A 204 -5.47 23.79 -12.68
C LEU A 204 -4.84 23.95 -14.08
N THR A 205 -3.95 24.94 -14.20
CA THR A 205 -3.01 25.03 -15.33
C THR A 205 -2.02 23.87 -15.31
N THR A 206 -1.37 23.58 -16.45
CA THR A 206 -0.36 22.52 -16.54
C THR A 206 0.75 22.66 -15.49
N VAL A 207 1.26 23.87 -15.24
CA VAL A 207 2.30 24.11 -14.23
C VAL A 207 1.80 23.80 -12.82
N GLN A 208 0.55 24.14 -12.51
CA GLN A 208 -0.05 23.80 -11.22
C GLN A 208 -0.30 22.29 -11.09
N ARG A 209 -0.64 21.58 -12.17
CA ARG A 209 -0.71 20.11 -12.17
C ARG A 209 0.64 19.48 -11.92
N VAL A 210 1.73 19.98 -12.55
CA VAL A 210 3.10 19.53 -12.24
C VAL A 210 3.37 19.67 -10.73
N GLY A 211 3.03 20.82 -10.15
CA GLY A 211 3.17 21.06 -8.71
C GLY A 211 2.34 20.08 -7.87
N LEU A 212 1.08 19.85 -8.24
CA LEU A 212 0.18 18.90 -7.56
C LEU A 212 0.73 17.47 -7.57
N PHE A 213 1.20 16.97 -8.72
CA PHE A 213 1.75 15.63 -8.85
C PHE A 213 3.11 15.48 -8.15
N ALA A 214 3.97 16.50 -8.22
CA ALA A 214 5.23 16.51 -7.48
C ALA A 214 4.99 16.49 -5.96
N LEU A 215 4.05 17.30 -5.46
CA LEU A 215 3.65 17.32 -4.05
C LEU A 215 3.02 15.98 -3.63
N SER A 216 2.19 15.38 -4.47
CA SER A 216 1.59 14.06 -4.21
C SER A 216 2.65 12.97 -4.11
N GLY A 217 3.63 12.95 -5.03
CA GLY A 217 4.77 12.04 -4.98
C GLY A 217 5.62 12.24 -3.71
N ALA A 218 5.92 13.49 -3.35
CA ALA A 218 6.64 13.81 -2.11
C ALA A 218 5.86 13.38 -0.85
N THR A 219 4.54 13.55 -0.85
CA THR A 219 3.66 13.11 0.25
C THR A 219 3.68 11.59 0.37
N MET A 220 3.61 10.86 -0.74
CA MET A 220 3.70 9.40 -0.76
C MET A 220 5.05 8.91 -0.22
N TRP A 221 6.14 9.56 -0.60
CA TRP A 221 7.47 9.28 -0.06
C TRP A 221 7.53 9.51 1.45
N ALA A 222 7.02 10.65 1.93
CA ALA A 222 6.99 10.99 3.36
C ALA A 222 6.14 10.00 4.15
N VAL A 223 4.96 9.63 3.65
CA VAL A 223 4.08 8.60 4.23
C VAL A 223 4.78 7.26 4.33
N GLY A 224 5.49 6.83 3.28
CA GLY A 224 6.25 5.60 3.31
C GLY A 224 7.38 5.63 4.34
N GLY A 225 8.06 6.77 4.50
CA GLY A 225 9.02 6.99 5.58
C GLY A 225 8.38 6.92 6.97
N ALA A 226 7.23 7.58 7.14
CA ALA A 226 6.46 7.55 8.40
C ALA A 226 5.99 6.13 8.75
N LEU A 227 5.52 5.34 7.78
CA LEU A 227 5.17 3.93 7.99
C LEU A 227 6.37 3.11 8.46
N ARG A 228 7.57 3.36 7.92
CA ARG A 228 8.81 2.70 8.37
C ARG A 228 9.17 3.08 9.81
N VAL A 229 9.05 4.36 10.17
CA VAL A 229 9.29 4.84 11.54
C VAL A 229 8.26 4.24 12.50
N ALA A 230 6.98 4.26 12.13
CA ALA A 230 5.90 3.67 12.91
C ALA A 230 6.12 2.15 13.09
N TYR A 231 6.53 1.45 12.03
CA TYR A 231 6.92 0.05 12.11
C TYR A 231 8.07 -0.15 13.10
N ALA A 232 9.12 0.67 13.00
CA ALA A 232 10.29 0.56 13.87
C ALA A 232 9.93 0.78 15.35
N TYR A 233 9.10 1.78 15.62
CA TYR A 233 8.59 2.10 16.95
C TYR A 233 7.70 0.98 17.50
N ILE A 234 6.73 0.52 16.70
CA ILE A 234 5.78 -0.52 17.12
C ILE A 234 6.46 -1.88 17.25
N ASN A 235 7.48 -2.20 16.46
CA ASN A 235 8.06 -3.55 16.39
C ASN A 235 9.44 -3.69 17.06
N GLY A 236 10.07 -2.57 17.45
CA GLY A 236 11.37 -2.56 18.12
C GLY A 236 12.55 -2.79 17.19
N PHE A 237 12.53 -2.22 15.98
CA PHE A 237 13.55 -2.45 14.94
C PHE A 237 14.99 -2.21 15.43
N GLU A 238 15.24 -1.16 16.22
CA GLU A 238 16.55 -0.86 16.80
C GLU A 238 17.04 -1.94 17.77
N THR A 239 16.12 -2.55 18.54
CA THR A 239 16.48 -3.62 19.50
C THR A 239 16.93 -4.89 18.79
N VAL A 240 16.35 -5.21 17.63
CA VAL A 240 16.73 -6.39 16.83
C VAL A 240 17.99 -6.13 16.01
N GLU A 241 18.17 -4.94 15.44
CA GLU A 241 19.43 -4.59 14.78
C GLU A 241 20.61 -4.58 15.76
N GLY A 242 20.42 -4.05 16.97
CA GLY A 242 21.40 -4.13 18.06
C GLY A 242 21.72 -5.58 18.44
N LEU A 243 20.70 -6.44 18.52
CA LEU A 243 20.87 -7.87 18.81
C LEU A 243 21.63 -8.61 17.70
N GLU A 244 21.32 -8.34 16.42
CA GLU A 244 22.00 -8.96 15.28
C GLU A 244 23.44 -8.45 15.12
N LYS A 245 23.68 -7.15 15.35
CA LYS A 245 25.05 -6.59 15.44
C LYS A 245 25.85 -7.28 16.54
N PHE A 246 25.25 -7.47 17.73
CA PHE A 246 25.88 -8.19 18.84
C PHE A 246 26.16 -9.67 18.49
N LYS A 247 25.20 -10.40 17.91
CA LYS A 247 25.40 -11.79 17.47
C LYS A 247 26.49 -11.90 16.41
N ARG A 248 26.54 -10.97 15.46
CA ARG A 248 27.57 -10.92 14.41
C ARG A 248 28.94 -10.63 15.00
N ALA A 249 29.06 -9.65 15.90
CA ALA A 249 30.29 -9.35 16.63
C ALA A 249 30.78 -10.56 17.44
N ARG A 250 29.88 -11.23 18.16
CA ARG A 250 30.19 -12.47 18.91
C ARG A 250 30.64 -13.60 17.97
N ARG A 251 29.98 -13.78 16.82
CA ARG A 251 30.35 -14.79 15.84
C ARG A 251 31.74 -14.50 15.26
N MET A 252 32.03 -13.25 14.89
CA MET A 252 33.37 -12.85 14.43
C MET A 252 34.43 -13.01 15.53
N ALA A 253 34.11 -12.78 16.80
CA ALA A 253 35.04 -13.00 17.91
C ALA A 253 35.32 -14.50 18.18
N VAL A 254 34.40 -15.38 17.82
CA VAL A 254 34.54 -16.85 17.95
C VAL A 254 35.23 -17.45 16.73
N GLU A 255 34.86 -17.02 15.52
CA GLU A 255 35.41 -17.51 14.25
C GLU A 255 36.75 -16.85 13.89
N GLY A 256 36.99 -15.62 14.34
CA GLY A 256 38.26 -14.89 14.18
C GLY A 256 39.40 -15.36 15.10
N LYS A 257 39.17 -16.40 15.91
CA LYS A 257 40.22 -17.09 16.67
C LYS A 257 40.71 -18.34 15.92
N TRP A 258 41.21 -18.18 14.69
CA TRP A 258 42.04 -19.20 14.04
C TRP A 258 43.18 -18.55 13.26
N LYS A 259 44.38 -18.68 13.84
CA LYS A 259 45.74 -18.39 13.34
C LYS A 259 46.12 -16.91 13.17
#